data_AF-A0A939QBK4-F1
#
_entry.id   AF-A0A939QBK4-F1
#
_cell.length_a   1.000
_cell.length_b   1.000
_cell.length_c   1.000
_cell.angle_alpha   90.00
_cell.angle_beta   90.00
_cell.angle_gamma   90.00
#
_symmetry.space_group_name_H-M   'P 1'
#
loop_
_entity.id
_entity.type
_entity.pdbx_description
1 polymer ?
#
loop_
_entity_poly.entity_id
_entity_poly.type
_entity_poly.pdbx_seq_one_letter_code
_entity_poly.pdbx_strand_id
1 'polypeptide(L)'
;MGGTGFSGAAVAAVLLVLGASSPALANRPSFAGSGAPSPGAAVRFSDPSVSRVIYYELTADAPVQWFAVESDRPQELRVQLPSAGTYYGAVFDVRGQEGKLWVALGEREVFTWRDLPRLFQWIRKARAFHELSGWPRWMGVAGGGILALAVTAAVLVRRLAG
;
A
#
# COMPACT_ATOMS: atom_id res chain seq x y z
N MET A 1 10.82 6.52 49.92
CA MET A 1 11.61 5.35 50.37
C MET A 1 11.24 4.16 49.47
N GLY A 2 12.24 3.44 48.94
CA GLY A 2 12.09 2.26 48.05
C GLY A 2 11.53 1.03 48.78
N GLY A 3 11.38 -0.17 48.18
CA GLY A 3 11.85 -0.69 46.89
C GLY A 3 11.47 -2.19 46.68
N THR A 4 11.71 -2.66 45.44
CA THR A 4 12.23 -3.97 44.95
C THR A 4 11.52 -5.32 45.19
N GLY A 5 11.28 -6.08 44.09
CA GLY A 5 11.06 -7.54 44.10
C GLY A 5 11.07 -8.21 42.70
N PHE A 6 11.87 -9.29 42.56
CA PHE A 6 12.18 -10.16 41.40
C PHE A 6 12.85 -9.50 40.18
N SER A 7 14.02 -10.03 39.78
CA SER A 7 14.87 -9.42 38.74
C SER A 7 14.23 -9.56 37.36
N GLY A 8 13.36 -8.60 37.05
CA GLY A 8 12.76 -8.39 35.74
C GLY A 8 13.78 -8.40 34.60
N ALA A 9 15.06 -8.18 34.90
CA ALA A 9 16.17 -8.30 33.96
C ALA A 9 16.23 -9.65 33.22
N ALA A 10 16.01 -10.79 33.88
CA ALA A 10 16.15 -12.10 33.22
C ALA A 10 14.97 -12.42 32.28
N VAL A 11 13.75 -12.12 32.71
CA VAL A 11 12.53 -12.28 31.90
C VAL A 11 12.51 -11.26 30.76
N ALA A 12 12.93 -10.03 31.03
CA ALA A 12 13.09 -8.99 30.01
C ALA A 12 14.12 -9.40 28.96
N ALA A 13 15.26 -10.00 29.35
CA ALA A 13 16.29 -10.42 28.40
C ALA A 13 15.79 -11.50 27.42
N VAL A 14 15.05 -12.51 27.89
CA VAL A 14 14.50 -13.56 27.03
C VAL A 14 13.41 -13.00 26.10
N LEU A 15 12.54 -12.13 26.61
CA LEU A 15 11.53 -11.44 25.78
C LEU A 15 12.17 -10.48 24.77
N LEU A 16 13.30 -9.85 25.12
CA LEU A 16 14.06 -9.01 24.20
C LEU A 16 14.66 -9.84 23.07
N VAL A 17 15.23 -11.01 23.34
CA VAL A 17 15.83 -11.86 22.30
C VAL A 17 14.78 -12.45 21.36
N LEU A 18 13.65 -12.93 21.90
CA LEU A 18 12.53 -13.45 21.09
C LEU A 18 11.78 -12.34 20.35
N GLY A 19 11.74 -11.12 20.89
CA GLY A 19 11.21 -9.93 20.20
C GLY A 19 12.18 -9.34 19.16
N ALA A 20 13.49 -9.58 19.31
CA ALA A 20 14.52 -9.07 18.40
C ALA A 20 14.80 -9.98 17.20
N SER A 21 14.31 -11.23 17.19
CA SER A 21 14.32 -12.06 15.99
C SER A 21 13.26 -11.56 14.99
N SER A 22 13.58 -10.48 14.30
CA SER A 22 12.83 -10.05 13.12
C SER A 22 12.93 -11.15 12.06
N PRO A 23 11.84 -11.49 11.33
CA PRO A 23 12.01 -12.25 10.10
C PRO A 23 12.96 -11.45 9.22
N ALA A 24 14.11 -12.03 8.88
CA ALA A 24 15.03 -11.42 7.94
C ALA A 24 14.31 -11.34 6.59
N LEU A 25 13.69 -10.19 6.30
CA LEU A 25 13.12 -9.84 5.01
C LEU A 25 14.29 -9.64 4.02
N ALA A 26 14.91 -10.75 3.63
CA ALA A 26 15.98 -10.75 2.65
C ALA A 26 15.35 -10.67 1.25
N ASN A 27 15.37 -9.48 0.66
CA ASN A 27 15.05 -9.33 -0.76
C ASN A 27 16.00 -10.21 -1.58
N ARG A 28 15.49 -10.92 -2.60
CA ARG A 28 16.36 -11.72 -3.45
C ARG A 28 17.18 -10.76 -4.34
N PRO A 29 18.52 -10.70 -4.21
CA PRO A 29 19.30 -9.79 -5.03
C PRO A 29 19.30 -10.25 -6.48
N SER A 30 19.18 -9.30 -7.40
CA SER A 30 19.39 -9.50 -8.83
C SER A 30 20.47 -8.54 -9.31
N PHE A 31 21.53 -9.11 -9.88
CA PHE A 31 22.62 -8.36 -10.49
C PHE A 31 22.36 -8.34 -12.00
N ALA A 32 21.97 -7.18 -12.53
CA ALA A 32 21.80 -7.00 -13.96
C ALA A 32 23.19 -6.76 -14.58
N GLY A 33 23.82 -7.81 -15.12
CA GLY A 33 25.20 -7.77 -15.62
C GLY A 33 25.41 -6.96 -16.91
N SER A 34 24.35 -6.73 -17.70
CA SER A 34 24.36 -5.81 -18.83
C SER A 34 23.16 -4.88 -18.71
N GLY A 35 23.40 -3.58 -18.82
CA GLY A 35 22.34 -2.57 -18.80
C GLY A 35 21.32 -2.90 -19.86
N ALA A 36 20.05 -3.05 -19.48
CA ALA A 36 18.97 -3.27 -20.45
C ALA A 36 18.64 -1.90 -21.06
N PRO A 37 19.18 -1.55 -22.24
CA PRO A 37 19.11 -0.18 -22.73
C PRO A 37 17.81 0.08 -23.51
N SER A 38 17.05 -0.98 -23.79
CA SER A 38 15.80 -0.94 -24.53
C SER A 38 14.77 -1.90 -23.93
N PRO A 39 13.46 -1.69 -24.19
CA PRO A 39 12.40 -2.58 -23.71
C PRO A 39 12.57 -4.06 -24.13
N GLY A 40 13.10 -4.33 -25.32
CA GLY A 40 13.31 -5.69 -25.82
C GLY A 40 14.40 -6.47 -25.06
N ALA A 41 15.36 -5.74 -24.47
CA ALA A 41 16.44 -6.27 -23.67
C ALA A 41 16.16 -6.24 -22.15
N ALA A 42 14.92 -5.87 -21.76
CA ALA A 42 14.54 -5.72 -20.36
C ALA A 42 14.86 -6.99 -19.54
N VAL A 43 15.35 -6.78 -18.32
CA VAL A 43 15.50 -7.88 -17.36
C VAL A 43 14.09 -8.37 -17.01
N ARG A 44 13.81 -9.64 -17.29
CA ARG A 44 12.49 -10.24 -17.12
C ARG A 44 12.34 -10.84 -15.73
N PHE A 45 11.23 -10.50 -15.09
CA PHE A 45 10.79 -11.09 -13.83
C PHE A 45 9.47 -11.82 -14.06
N SER A 46 9.56 -13.15 -14.14
CA SER A 46 8.41 -14.04 -14.40
C SER A 46 7.54 -14.32 -13.17
N ASP A 47 8.00 -13.94 -11.97
CA ASP A 47 7.21 -14.04 -10.74
C ASP A 47 7.34 -12.73 -9.93
N PRO A 48 6.35 -11.82 -10.01
CA PRO A 48 6.32 -10.56 -9.27
C PRO A 48 6.04 -10.71 -7.78
N SER A 49 5.58 -11.89 -7.32
CA SER A 49 5.30 -12.11 -5.89
C SER A 49 6.59 -12.21 -5.06
N VAL A 50 7.73 -12.39 -5.73
CA VAL A 50 9.06 -12.43 -5.10
C VAL A 50 9.61 -11.00 -4.95
N SER A 51 9.81 -10.57 -3.70
CA SER A 51 10.49 -9.30 -3.40
C SER A 51 11.95 -9.32 -3.88
N ARG A 52 12.33 -8.36 -4.71
CA ARG A 52 13.64 -8.29 -5.38
C ARG A 52 14.24 -6.90 -5.24
N VAL A 53 15.57 -6.86 -5.11
CA VAL A 53 16.35 -5.64 -5.24
C VAL A 53 17.24 -5.81 -6.46
N ILE A 54 17.20 -4.83 -7.35
CA ILE A 54 17.98 -4.85 -8.58
C ILE A 54 19.13 -3.87 -8.42
N TYR A 55 20.34 -4.40 -8.53
CA TYR A 55 21.55 -3.60 -8.48
C TYR A 55 21.98 -3.27 -9.91
N TYR A 56 21.98 -1.98 -10.24
CA TYR A 56 22.47 -1.45 -11.51
C TYR A 56 23.03 -0.04 -11.30
N GLU A 57 24.17 0.26 -11.93
CA GLU A 57 24.78 1.58 -11.90
C GLU A 57 24.38 2.35 -13.17
N LEU A 58 23.68 3.46 -13.00
CA LEU A 58 23.34 4.37 -14.11
C LEU A 58 24.53 5.29 -14.35
N THR A 59 25.06 5.29 -15.58
CA THR A 59 26.16 6.17 -16.00
C THR A 59 25.69 7.11 -17.11
N ALA A 60 26.51 8.08 -17.50
CA ALA A 60 26.21 8.93 -18.66
C ALA A 60 26.04 8.10 -19.94
N ASP A 61 26.78 7.01 -20.08
CA ASP A 61 26.75 6.11 -21.24
C ASP A 61 25.63 5.05 -21.14
N ALA A 62 25.07 4.83 -19.94
CA ALA A 62 23.96 3.92 -19.70
C ALA A 62 22.92 4.55 -18.74
N PRO A 63 22.18 5.59 -19.19
CA PRO A 63 21.32 6.39 -18.31
C PRO A 63 19.96 5.73 -18.03
N VAL A 64 19.65 4.59 -18.65
CA VAL A 64 18.34 3.92 -18.57
C VAL A 64 18.52 2.43 -18.36
N GLN A 65 17.68 1.88 -17.50
CA GLN A 65 17.58 0.44 -17.26
C GLN A 65 16.11 0.01 -17.38
N TRP A 66 15.83 -0.91 -18.30
CA TRP A 66 14.49 -1.46 -18.50
C TRP A 66 14.27 -2.77 -17.71
N PHE A 67 13.07 -2.90 -17.15
CA PHE A 67 12.60 -4.09 -16.46
C PHE A 67 11.23 -4.50 -17.00
N ALA A 68 10.99 -5.80 -17.12
CA ALA A 68 9.70 -6.35 -17.53
C ALA A 68 9.17 -7.25 -16.42
N VAL A 69 7.95 -6.95 -15.98
CA VAL A 69 7.23 -7.75 -14.99
C VAL A 69 6.09 -8.45 -15.71
N GLU A 70 6.09 -9.77 -15.65
CA GLU A 70 5.04 -10.60 -16.23
C GLU A 70 4.14 -11.12 -15.11
N SER A 71 2.82 -11.01 -15.28
CA SER A 71 1.88 -11.60 -14.32
C SER A 71 0.64 -12.14 -15.00
N ASP A 72 0.14 -13.25 -14.49
CA ASP A 72 -1.11 -13.90 -14.90
C ASP A 72 -2.31 -13.41 -14.09
N ARG A 73 -2.10 -12.58 -13.06
CA ARG A 73 -3.13 -12.04 -12.17
C ARG A 73 -2.74 -10.66 -11.60
N PRO A 74 -3.67 -9.88 -11.04
CA PRO A 74 -3.35 -8.61 -10.39
C PRO A 74 -2.37 -8.79 -9.21
N GLN A 75 -1.36 -7.92 -9.12
CA GLN A 75 -0.30 -7.96 -8.10
C GLN A 75 0.08 -6.55 -7.63
N GLU A 76 0.54 -6.44 -6.38
CA GLU A 76 1.13 -5.22 -5.83
C GLU A 76 2.64 -5.21 -6.12
N LEU A 77 3.14 -4.15 -6.78
CA LEU A 77 4.57 -3.95 -7.03
C LEU A 77 5.12 -2.88 -6.10
N ARG A 78 6.17 -3.21 -5.35
CA ARG A 78 6.92 -2.25 -4.53
C ARG A 78 8.30 -2.03 -5.13
N VAL A 79 8.65 -0.77 -5.34
CA VAL A 79 9.97 -0.35 -5.87
C VAL A 79 10.64 0.53 -4.84
N GLN A 80 11.85 0.15 -4.41
CA GLN A 80 12.70 0.98 -3.57
C GLN A 80 13.63 1.80 -4.45
N LEU A 81 13.65 3.12 -4.23
CA LEU A 81 14.45 4.06 -5.01
C LEU A 81 15.79 4.33 -4.31
N PRO A 82 16.90 4.43 -5.06
CA PRO A 82 18.25 4.50 -4.48
C PRO A 82 18.56 5.83 -3.79
N SER A 83 17.93 6.93 -4.21
CA SER A 83 18.17 8.28 -3.68
C SER A 83 16.97 9.20 -3.90
N ALA A 84 17.00 10.39 -3.30
CA ALA A 84 15.99 11.41 -3.56
C ALA A 84 16.19 12.00 -4.97
N GLY A 85 15.11 12.08 -5.75
CA GLY A 85 15.15 12.62 -7.11
C GLY A 85 13.81 12.46 -7.84
N THR A 86 13.77 12.94 -9.09
CA THR A 86 12.60 12.76 -9.98
C THR A 86 12.75 11.46 -10.75
N TYR A 87 11.80 10.55 -10.59
CA TYR A 87 11.73 9.28 -11.31
C TYR A 87 10.52 9.27 -12.24
N TYR A 88 10.71 8.80 -13.47
CA TYR A 88 9.63 8.61 -14.43
C TYR A 88 9.33 7.12 -14.53
N GLY A 89 8.06 6.74 -14.36
CA GLY A 89 7.58 5.37 -14.54
C GLY A 89 6.62 5.30 -15.72
N ALA A 90 6.75 4.25 -16.53
CA ALA A 90 5.80 3.92 -17.59
C ALA A 90 5.26 2.50 -17.36
N VAL A 91 3.94 2.34 -17.48
CA VAL A 91 3.30 1.03 -17.53
C VAL A 91 2.75 0.87 -18.94
N PHE A 92 3.11 -0.21 -19.61
CA PHE A 92 2.68 -0.49 -20.97
C PHE A 92 2.45 -1.98 -21.15
N ASP A 93 1.48 -2.34 -21.99
CA ASP A 93 1.23 -3.71 -22.40
C ASP A 93 2.04 -4.00 -23.67
N VAL A 94 3.01 -4.92 -23.60
CA VAL A 94 3.90 -5.30 -24.72
C VAL A 94 3.12 -5.92 -25.88
N ARG A 95 1.95 -6.52 -25.62
CA ARG A 95 1.06 -7.13 -26.61
C ARG A 95 0.00 -6.15 -27.13
N GLY A 96 -0.06 -4.94 -26.59
CA GLY A 96 -1.02 -3.91 -26.99
C GLY A 96 -2.47 -4.26 -26.67
N GLN A 97 -2.72 -5.07 -25.64
CA GLN A 97 -4.09 -5.43 -25.27
C GLN A 97 -4.80 -4.26 -24.58
N GLU A 98 -6.11 -4.17 -24.81
CA GLU A 98 -6.97 -3.20 -24.13
C GLU A 98 -7.45 -3.74 -22.78
N GLY A 99 -7.48 -2.89 -21.75
CA GLY A 99 -7.89 -3.27 -20.40
C GLY A 99 -7.86 -2.11 -19.40
N LYS A 100 -8.34 -2.37 -18.17
CA LYS A 100 -8.28 -1.41 -17.07
C LYS A 100 -6.93 -1.47 -16.38
N LEU A 101 -6.29 -0.32 -16.25
CA LEU A 101 -5.06 -0.14 -15.50
C LEU A 101 -5.27 0.90 -14.40
N TRP A 102 -4.76 0.63 -13.20
CA TRP A 102 -4.63 1.61 -12.14
C TRP A 102 -3.29 1.42 -11.43
N VAL A 103 -2.64 2.53 -11.11
CA VAL A 103 -1.36 2.56 -10.39
C VAL A 103 -1.56 3.43 -9.15
N ALA A 104 -1.24 2.88 -7.98
CA ALA A 104 -1.19 3.65 -6.74
C ALA A 104 0.28 3.98 -6.44
N LEU A 105 0.56 5.25 -6.17
CA LEU A 105 1.89 5.73 -5.81
C LEU A 105 1.84 6.38 -4.42
N GLY A 106 2.80 6.03 -3.57
CA GLY A 106 2.91 6.51 -2.20
C GLY A 106 2.47 5.50 -1.15
N GLU A 107 3.06 5.58 0.05
CA GLU A 107 2.82 4.66 1.18
C GLU A 107 1.87 5.23 2.23
N ARG A 108 1.61 6.56 2.19
CA ARG A 108 0.84 7.27 3.19
C ARG A 108 -0.39 7.91 2.58
N GLU A 109 -1.52 7.58 3.17
CA GLU A 109 -2.79 8.22 2.88
C GLU A 109 -2.99 9.39 3.85
N VAL A 110 -3.16 10.61 3.31
CA VAL A 110 -3.42 11.80 4.10
C VAL A 110 -4.85 12.25 3.81
N PHE A 111 -5.74 11.98 4.75
CA PHE A 111 -7.12 12.47 4.71
C PHE A 111 -7.33 13.57 5.73
N THR A 112 -8.05 14.61 5.32
CA THR A 112 -8.47 15.71 6.20
C THR A 112 -9.99 15.80 6.26
N TRP A 113 -10.52 16.51 7.26
CA TRP A 113 -11.96 16.77 7.34
C TRP A 113 -12.49 17.54 6.11
N ARG A 114 -11.63 18.27 5.40
CA ARG A 114 -11.97 18.97 4.15
C ARG A 114 -12.20 18.02 2.98
N ASP A 115 -11.72 16.78 3.08
CA ASP A 115 -11.88 15.77 2.04
C ASP A 115 -13.19 15.01 2.16
N LEU A 116 -13.91 15.13 3.28
CA LEU A 116 -15.15 14.40 3.52
C LEU A 116 -16.21 14.61 2.40
N PRO A 117 -16.45 15.82 1.88
CA PRO A 117 -17.35 16.00 0.73
C PRO A 117 -16.85 15.33 -0.55
N ARG A 118 -15.53 15.27 -0.75
CA ARG A 118 -14.88 14.67 -1.93
C ARG A 118 -14.87 13.14 -1.85
N LEU A 119 -14.75 12.59 -0.63
CA LEU A 119 -14.74 11.16 -0.36
C LEU A 119 -15.96 10.45 -0.96
N PHE A 120 -17.15 11.05 -0.85
CA PHE A 120 -18.37 10.50 -1.48
C PHE A 120 -18.24 10.37 -3.00
N GLN A 121 -17.66 11.38 -3.65
CA GLN A 121 -17.43 11.34 -5.09
C GLN A 121 -16.33 10.34 -5.46
N TRP A 122 -15.26 10.25 -4.67
CA TRP A 122 -14.18 9.29 -4.87
C TRP A 122 -14.67 7.84 -4.75
N ILE A 123 -15.46 7.52 -3.73
CA ILE A 123 -16.08 6.20 -3.56
C ILE A 123 -16.92 5.84 -4.78
N ARG A 124 -17.76 6.75 -5.27
CA ARG A 124 -18.60 6.50 -6.45
C ARG A 124 -17.75 6.28 -7.71
N LYS A 125 -16.75 7.13 -7.94
CA LYS A 125 -15.85 7.03 -9.11
C LYS A 125 -15.04 5.73 -9.09
N ALA A 126 -14.44 5.39 -7.94
CA ALA A 126 -13.68 4.16 -7.77
C ALA A 126 -14.57 2.93 -8.01
N ARG A 127 -15.79 2.90 -7.45
CA ARG A 127 -16.73 1.80 -7.67
C ARG A 127 -17.16 1.68 -9.13
N ALA A 128 -17.48 2.79 -9.79
CA ALA A 128 -17.83 2.80 -11.21
C ALA A 128 -16.68 2.28 -12.08
N PHE A 129 -15.44 2.68 -11.78
CA PHE A 129 -14.25 2.16 -12.45
C PHE A 129 -14.12 0.63 -12.28
N HIS A 130 -14.51 0.09 -11.11
CA HIS A 130 -14.54 -1.35 -10.85
C HIS A 130 -15.87 -2.04 -11.22
N GLU A 131 -16.75 -1.39 -11.99
CA GLU A 131 -18.06 -1.92 -12.39
C GLU A 131 -18.99 -2.32 -11.22
N LEU A 132 -18.75 -1.76 -10.03
CA LEU A 132 -19.58 -2.00 -8.86
C LEU A 132 -20.74 -1.00 -8.82
N SER A 133 -21.97 -1.51 -8.82
CA SER A 133 -23.17 -0.70 -8.66
C SER A 133 -23.47 -0.36 -7.19
N GLY A 134 -24.25 0.69 -6.97
CA GLY A 134 -24.75 1.09 -5.65
C GLY A 134 -23.69 1.59 -4.66
N TRP A 135 -24.16 1.91 -3.45
CA TRP A 135 -23.30 2.36 -2.35
C TRP A 135 -22.64 1.19 -1.60
N PRO A 136 -21.46 1.38 -0.99
CA PRO A 136 -20.89 0.40 -0.08
C PRO A 136 -21.86 0.01 1.04
N ARG A 137 -21.94 -1.29 1.36
CA ARG A 137 -22.84 -1.79 2.41
C ARG A 137 -22.59 -1.14 3.78
N TRP A 138 -21.33 -0.89 4.12
CA TRP A 138 -20.95 -0.27 5.40
C TRP A 138 -21.51 1.15 5.56
N MET A 139 -21.73 1.89 4.47
CA MET A 139 -22.33 3.23 4.53
C MET A 139 -23.80 3.16 4.96
N GLY A 140 -24.53 2.13 4.51
CA GLY A 140 -25.89 1.88 4.98
C GLY A 140 -25.94 1.56 6.47
N VAL A 141 -25.02 0.73 6.95
CA VAL A 141 -24.89 0.40 8.38
C VAL A 141 -24.54 1.64 9.22
N ALA A 142 -23.57 2.45 8.77
CA ALA A 142 -23.19 3.68 9.45
C ALA A 142 -24.35 4.69 9.51
N GLY A 143 -25.06 4.88 8.40
CA GLY A 143 -26.24 5.76 8.35
C GLY A 143 -27.35 5.30 9.30
N GLY A 144 -27.64 3.99 9.33
CA GLY A 144 -28.60 3.41 10.27
C GLY A 144 -28.21 3.60 11.73
N GLY A 145 -26.93 3.41 12.05
CA GLY A 145 -26.39 3.63 13.40
C GLY A 145 -26.51 5.08 13.87
N ILE A 146 -26.17 6.05 13.01
CA ILE A 146 -26.32 7.48 13.31
C ILE A 146 -27.79 7.83 13.58
N LEU A 147 -28.71 7.32 12.75
CA LEU A 147 -30.14 7.54 12.93
C LEU A 147 -30.64 6.98 14.27
N ALA A 148 -30.26 5.75 14.61
CA ALA A 148 -30.66 5.13 15.88
C ALA A 148 -30.17 5.94 17.10
N LEU A 149 -28.94 6.45 17.06
CA LEU A 149 -28.39 7.32 18.11
C LEU A 149 -29.17 8.63 18.22
N ALA A 150 -29.50 9.27 17.09
CA ALA A 150 -30.28 10.50 17.07
C ALA A 150 -31.69 10.31 17.67
N VAL A 151 -32.37 9.22 17.30
CA VAL A 151 -33.69 8.87 17.87
C VAL A 151 -33.59 8.63 19.37
N THR A 152 -32.57 7.90 19.81
CA THR A 152 -32.36 7.60 21.24
C THR A 152 -32.13 8.88 22.04
N ALA A 153 -31.28 9.78 21.54
CA ALA A 153 -31.03 11.08 22.16
C ALA A 153 -32.32 11.94 22.25
N ALA A 154 -33.11 11.99 21.17
CA ALA A 154 -34.37 12.71 21.17
C ALA A 154 -35.38 12.18 22.20
N VAL A 155 -35.47 10.85 22.34
CA VAL A 155 -36.31 10.20 23.36
C VAL A 155 -35.84 10.54 24.78
N LEU A 156 -34.52 10.50 25.04
CA LEU A 156 -33.94 10.84 26.33
C LEU A 156 -34.21 12.30 26.70
N VAL A 157 -33.96 13.24 25.78
CA VAL A 157 -34.25 14.67 26.02
C VAL A 157 -35.72 14.89 26.33
N ARG A 158 -36.63 14.25 25.59
CA ARG A 158 -38.08 14.35 25.84
C ARG A 158 -38.49 13.80 27.20
N ARG A 159 -37.82 12.75 27.70
CA ARG A 159 -38.07 12.17 29.03
C ARG A 159 -37.49 12.99 30.18
N LEU A 160 -36.46 13.80 29.92
CA LEU A 160 -35.84 14.66 30.93
C LEU A 160 -36.48 16.05 31.00
N ALA A 161 -37.17 16.46 29.93
CA ALA A 161 -37.84 17.76 29.82
C ALA A 161 -39.35 17.73 30.19
N GLY A 162 -39.90 16.57 30.55
CA GLY A 162 -41.28 16.39 31.03
C GLY A 162 -41.28 15.67 32.36
#